data_AF-A0A850PHK1-F1
#
_entry.id   AF-A0A850PHK1-F1
#
_cell.length_a   1.000
_cell.length_b   1.000
_cell.length_c   1.000
_cell.angle_alpha   90.00
_cell.angle_beta   90.00
_cell.angle_gamma   90.00
#
_symmetry.space_group_name_H-M   'P 1'
#
loop_
_entity.id
_entity.type
_entity.pdbx_description
1 polymer ?
#
loop_
_entity_poly.entity_id
_entity_poly.type
_entity_poly.pdbx_seq_one_letter_code
_entity_poly.pdbx_strand_id
1 'polypeptide(L)'
;KAAALSEQSVAANAALQKTEQAVADLSDRVAALRTEDASLSAAIARDAEALRPMLPLVERLSLYPADTLLAAPVEPTRAISGLMVLRGLSKGLEQRAETMRARQARLTEVRATLEAQSQQLEGLSVQQTQQRDAVAAQARMARDAQTRSTRAAQAMASAVQAASRQAGTLQSAIDRLDTMETALQQQLDREA
;
A
#
# COMPACT_ATOMS: atom_id res chain seq x y z
N LYS A 1 -9.42 2.90 -31.49
CA LYS A 1 -8.72 1.78 -30.81
C LYS A 1 -7.50 2.25 -29.98
N ALA A 2 -6.57 3.04 -30.54
CA ALA A 2 -5.40 3.53 -29.78
C ALA A 2 -5.75 4.47 -28.61
N ALA A 3 -6.67 5.44 -28.82
CA ALA A 3 -7.13 6.34 -27.75
C ALA A 3 -7.79 5.59 -26.58
N ALA A 4 -8.66 4.62 -26.87
CA ALA A 4 -9.31 3.79 -25.85
C ALA A 4 -8.33 2.92 -25.03
N LEU A 5 -7.26 2.41 -25.65
CA LEU A 5 -6.18 1.70 -24.93
C LEU A 5 -5.41 2.65 -24.01
N SER A 6 -5.14 3.87 -24.48
CA SER A 6 -4.45 4.90 -23.68
C SER A 6 -5.28 5.31 -22.47
N GLU A 7 -6.57 5.57 -22.63
CA GLU A 7 -7.49 5.89 -21.53
C GLU A 7 -7.59 4.74 -20.52
N GLN A 8 -7.69 3.50 -21.00
CA GLN A 8 -7.74 2.32 -20.13
C GLN A 8 -6.45 2.13 -19.32
N SER A 9 -5.27 2.37 -19.91
CA SER A 9 -3.99 2.31 -19.21
C SER A 9 -3.83 3.44 -18.18
N VAL A 10 -4.29 4.65 -18.49
CA VAL A 10 -4.28 5.77 -17.52
C VAL A 10 -5.19 5.44 -16.33
N ALA A 11 -6.41 4.96 -16.58
CA ALA A 11 -7.33 4.56 -15.52
C ALA A 11 -6.79 3.42 -14.65
N ALA A 12 -6.16 2.41 -15.27
CA ALA A 12 -5.55 1.30 -14.54
C ALA A 12 -4.37 1.74 -13.65
N ASN A 13 -3.50 2.62 -14.17
CA ASN A 13 -2.40 3.20 -13.38
C ASN A 13 -2.91 4.08 -12.24
N ALA A 14 -3.94 4.90 -12.48
CA ALA A 14 -4.54 5.72 -11.43
C ALA A 14 -5.18 4.87 -10.32
N ALA A 15 -5.86 3.78 -10.68
CA ALA A 15 -6.41 2.83 -9.73
C ALA A 15 -5.31 2.14 -8.91
N LEU A 16 -4.22 1.71 -9.56
CA LEU A 16 -3.05 1.12 -8.90
C LEU A 16 -2.41 2.11 -7.91
N GLN A 17 -2.17 3.35 -8.33
CA GLN A 17 -1.58 4.38 -7.47
C GLN A 17 -2.46 4.68 -6.24
N LYS A 18 -3.79 4.69 -6.42
CA LYS A 18 -4.72 4.85 -5.31
C LYS A 18 -4.64 3.69 -4.32
N THR A 19 -4.56 2.45 -4.80
CA THR A 19 -4.39 1.26 -3.95
C THR A 19 -3.04 1.30 -3.23
N GLU A 20 -1.97 1.69 -3.92
CA GLU A 20 -0.63 1.86 -3.35
C GLU A 20 -0.61 2.86 -2.19
N GLN A 21 -1.25 4.02 -2.37
CA GLN A 21 -1.39 5.00 -1.30
C GLN A 21 -2.20 4.44 -0.13
N ALA A 22 -3.30 3.74 -0.41
CA ALA A 22 -4.13 3.14 0.64
C ALA A 22 -3.37 2.06 1.44
N VAL A 23 -2.51 1.26 0.78
CA VAL A 23 -1.64 0.28 1.44
C VAL A 23 -0.61 1.00 2.32
N ALA A 24 0.03 2.05 1.83
CA ALA A 24 0.99 2.83 2.60
C ALA A 24 0.34 3.46 3.85
N ASP A 25 -0.77 4.17 3.67
CA ASP A 25 -1.51 4.82 4.77
C ASP A 25 -1.98 3.79 5.82
N LEU A 26 -2.45 2.62 5.38
CA LEU A 26 -2.90 1.57 6.29
C LEU A 26 -1.72 0.90 7.00
N SER A 27 -0.59 0.70 6.33
CA SER A 27 0.64 0.17 6.93
C SER A 27 1.14 1.08 8.06
N ASP A 28 1.14 2.39 7.84
CA ASP A 28 1.51 3.38 8.85
C ASP A 28 0.58 3.34 10.07
N ARG A 29 -0.73 3.19 9.84
CA ARG A 29 -1.72 3.04 10.92
C ARG A 29 -1.51 1.75 11.71
N VAL A 30 -1.25 0.62 11.02
CA VAL A 30 -0.93 -0.66 11.67
C VAL A 30 0.34 -0.54 12.52
N ALA A 31 1.37 0.14 12.02
CA ALA A 31 2.61 0.37 12.77
C ALA A 31 2.37 1.23 14.03
N ALA A 32 1.53 2.27 13.93
CA ALA A 32 1.12 3.09 15.07
C ALA A 32 0.35 2.27 16.11
N LEU A 33 -0.62 1.44 15.68
CA LEU A 33 -1.39 0.57 16.57
C LEU A 33 -0.52 -0.48 17.27
N ARG A 34 0.48 -1.06 16.60
CA ARG A 34 1.45 -1.96 17.24
C ARG A 34 2.27 -1.28 18.32
N THR A 35 2.64 -0.02 18.07
CA THR A 35 3.37 0.79 19.06
C THR A 35 2.47 1.09 20.26
N GLU A 36 1.20 1.41 20.02
CA GLU A 36 0.20 1.62 21.08
C GLU A 36 -0.02 0.34 21.92
N ASP A 37 -0.21 -0.83 21.27
CA ASP A 37 -0.35 -2.13 21.94
C ASP A 37 0.84 -2.45 22.85
N ALA A 38 2.07 -2.27 22.33
CA ALA A 38 3.28 -2.50 23.11
C ALA A 38 3.38 -1.55 24.31
N SER A 39 3.02 -0.27 24.12
CA SER A 39 3.05 0.73 25.19
C SER A 39 2.03 0.43 26.29
N LEU A 40 0.81 0.04 25.93
CA LEU A 40 -0.27 -0.31 26.86
C LEU A 40 0.06 -1.59 27.61
N SER A 41 0.57 -2.61 26.91
CA SER A 41 1.00 -3.87 27.50
C SER A 41 2.12 -3.64 28.52
N ALA A 42 3.12 -2.81 28.19
CA ALA A 42 4.19 -2.45 29.12
C ALA A 42 3.68 -1.65 30.33
N ALA A 43 2.73 -0.73 30.12
CA ALA A 43 2.14 0.05 31.21
C ALA A 43 1.36 -0.84 32.19
N ILE A 44 0.54 -1.76 31.67
CA ILE A 44 -0.21 -2.72 32.49
C ILE A 44 0.74 -3.64 33.27
N ALA A 45 1.81 -4.15 32.64
CA ALA A 45 2.79 -4.99 33.32
C ALA A 45 3.51 -4.24 34.47
N ARG A 46 3.86 -2.96 34.26
CA ARG A 46 4.46 -2.11 35.30
C ARG A 46 3.50 -1.86 36.46
N ASP A 47 2.23 -1.57 36.17
CA ASP A 47 1.22 -1.37 37.21
C ASP A 47 1.00 -2.67 38.03
N ALA A 48 0.94 -3.83 37.36
CA ALA A 48 0.80 -5.12 38.02
C ALA A 48 1.99 -5.42 38.96
N GLU A 49 3.22 -5.15 38.52
CA GLU A 49 4.41 -5.34 39.36
C GLU A 49 4.44 -4.37 40.55
N ALA A 50 3.99 -3.12 40.35
CA ALA A 50 3.88 -2.14 41.43
C ALA A 50 2.81 -2.52 42.48
N LEU A 51 1.76 -3.25 42.09
CA LEU A 51 0.68 -3.69 42.97
C LEU A 51 0.97 -5.03 43.67
N ARG A 52 1.83 -5.88 43.09
CA ARG A 52 2.22 -7.20 43.62
C ARG A 52 2.53 -7.24 45.12
N PRO A 53 3.38 -6.34 45.69
CA PRO A 53 3.72 -6.39 47.11
C PRO A 53 2.55 -6.01 48.03
N MET A 54 1.50 -5.36 47.51
CA MET A 54 0.34 -4.95 48.30
C MET A 54 -0.79 -5.98 48.32
N LEU A 55 -0.81 -6.93 47.38
CA LEU A 55 -1.86 -7.95 47.28
C LEU A 55 -2.05 -8.77 48.56
N PRO A 56 -1.01 -9.27 49.25
CA PRO A 56 -1.20 -10.06 50.47
C PRO A 56 -1.82 -9.25 51.63
N LEU A 57 -1.55 -7.93 51.67
CA LEU A 57 -2.13 -7.03 52.66
C LEU A 57 -3.61 -6.75 52.37
N VAL A 58 -3.95 -6.51 51.11
CA VAL A 58 -5.34 -6.32 50.68
C VAL A 58 -6.16 -7.59 50.91
N GLU A 59 -5.59 -8.76 50.63
CA GLU A 59 -6.21 -10.06 50.87
C GLU A 59 -6.47 -10.28 52.37
N ARG A 60 -5.49 -10.02 53.23
CA ARG A 60 -5.66 -10.13 54.69
C ARG A 60 -6.68 -9.13 55.26
N LEU A 61 -6.69 -7.89 54.75
CA LEU A 61 -7.69 -6.88 55.17
C LEU A 61 -9.10 -7.24 54.71
N SER A 62 -9.25 -7.90 53.56
CA SER A 62 -10.52 -8.42 53.06
C SER A 62 -11.04 -9.59 53.91
N LEU A 63 -10.15 -10.50 54.29
CA LEU A 63 -10.50 -11.72 55.04
C LEU A 63 -10.63 -11.51 56.55
N TYR A 64 -9.84 -10.61 57.14
CA TYR A 64 -9.77 -10.40 58.60
C TYR A 64 -9.70 -8.91 58.98
N PRO A 65 -10.79 -8.14 58.75
CA PRO A 65 -10.82 -6.70 58.99
C PRO A 65 -10.75 -6.31 60.48
N ALA A 66 -11.24 -7.17 61.39
CA ALA A 66 -11.26 -6.89 62.82
C ALA A 66 -9.91 -7.21 63.53
N ASP A 67 -9.27 -8.32 63.18
CA ASP A 67 -8.00 -8.75 63.82
C ASP A 67 -6.81 -7.86 63.46
N THR A 68 -6.86 -7.20 62.31
CA THR A 68 -5.79 -6.30 61.86
C THR A 68 -5.81 -4.93 62.57
N LEU A 69 -6.96 -4.51 63.11
CA LEU A 69 -7.13 -3.24 63.83
C LEU A 69 -7.10 -3.40 65.35
N LEU A 70 -7.42 -4.59 65.89
CA LEU A 70 -7.57 -4.83 67.32
C LEU A 70 -6.35 -5.45 68.01
N ALA A 71 -5.35 -5.95 67.25
CA ALA A 71 -4.20 -6.66 67.83
C ALA A 71 -2.98 -5.78 68.15
N ALA A 72 -3.00 -4.47 67.85
CA ALA A 72 -1.87 -3.58 68.10
C ALA A 72 -2.21 -2.51 69.15
N PRO A 73 -1.51 -2.45 70.31
CA PRO A 73 -1.65 -1.36 71.26
C PRO A 73 -0.98 -0.12 70.66
N VAL A 74 -1.77 0.76 70.02
CA VAL A 74 -1.29 2.02 69.44
C VAL A 74 -1.94 3.19 70.15
N GLU A 75 -1.14 4.18 70.54
CA GLU A 75 -1.60 5.48 71.04
C GLU A 75 -2.75 6.05 70.16
N PRO A 76 -3.85 6.56 70.73
CA PRO A 76 -5.05 6.98 69.99
C PRO A 76 -4.76 7.95 68.83
N THR A 77 -3.80 8.86 69.01
CA THR A 77 -3.38 9.83 67.99
C THR A 77 -2.64 9.18 66.81
N ARG A 78 -1.90 8.08 67.06
CA ARG A 78 -1.25 7.29 66.01
C ARG A 78 -2.26 6.41 65.26
N ALA A 79 -3.30 5.92 65.94
CA ALA A 79 -4.37 5.13 65.31
C ALA A 79 -5.16 5.94 64.27
N ILE A 80 -5.54 7.19 64.59
CA ILE A 80 -6.24 8.09 63.65
C ILE A 80 -5.37 8.41 62.42
N SER A 81 -4.08 8.67 62.64
CA SER A 81 -3.12 8.94 61.57
C SER A 81 -2.95 7.72 60.65
N GLY A 82 -2.83 6.52 61.22
CA GLY A 82 -2.77 5.27 60.46
C GLY A 82 -4.04 5.00 59.63
N LEU A 83 -5.21 5.30 60.19
CA LEU A 83 -6.50 5.13 59.51
C LEU A 83 -6.68 6.12 58.35
N MET A 84 -6.18 7.35 58.48
CA MET A 84 -6.12 8.31 57.38
C MET A 84 -5.17 7.85 56.26
N VAL A 85 -3.99 7.32 56.60
CA VAL A 85 -3.04 6.77 55.62
C VAL A 85 -3.66 5.60 54.87
N LEU A 86 -4.33 4.67 55.57
CA LEU A 86 -5.03 3.54 54.95
C LEU A 86 -6.15 3.99 54.02
N ARG A 87 -6.94 5.00 54.43
CA ARG A 87 -7.99 5.58 53.57
C ARG A 87 -7.41 6.24 52.32
N GLY A 88 -6.28 6.95 52.45
CA GLY A 88 -5.56 7.54 51.32
C GLY A 88 -5.02 6.47 50.36
N LEU A 89 -4.44 5.40 50.91
CA LEU A 89 -3.91 4.27 50.14
C LEU A 89 -5.04 3.54 49.39
N SER A 90 -6.18 3.31 50.06
CA SER A 90 -7.36 2.67 49.46
C SER A 90 -7.90 3.47 48.28
N LYS A 91 -8.06 4.80 48.41
CA LYS A 91 -8.44 5.67 47.29
C LYS A 91 -7.41 5.63 46.15
N GLY A 92 -6.12 5.63 46.47
CA GLY A 92 -5.05 5.53 45.48
C GLY A 92 -5.07 4.19 44.72
N LEU A 93 -5.35 3.09 45.41
CA LEU A 93 -5.50 1.76 44.82
C LEU A 93 -6.74 1.67 43.93
N GLU A 94 -7.86 2.24 44.36
CA GLU A 94 -9.10 2.30 43.57
C GLU A 94 -8.88 3.06 42.26
N GLN A 95 -8.24 4.23 42.30
CA GLN A 95 -7.92 5.02 41.11
C GLN A 95 -6.96 4.28 40.16
N ARG A 96 -5.97 3.56 40.71
CA ARG A 96 -5.04 2.73 39.92
C ARG A 96 -5.74 1.54 39.27
N ALA A 97 -6.63 0.86 40.00
CA ALA A 97 -7.41 -0.25 39.46
C ALA A 97 -8.31 0.22 38.30
N GLU A 98 -8.94 1.38 38.45
CA GLU A 98 -9.78 1.95 37.38
C GLU A 98 -8.95 2.34 36.15
N THR A 99 -7.78 2.95 36.37
CA THR A 99 -6.83 3.25 35.28
C THR A 99 -6.38 1.97 34.56
N MET A 100 -6.10 0.90 35.31
CA MET A 100 -5.68 -0.38 34.74
C MET A 100 -6.82 -1.04 33.94
N ARG A 101 -8.07 -1.00 34.42
CA ARG A 101 -9.25 -1.46 33.66
C ARG A 101 -9.43 -0.68 32.37
N ALA A 102 -9.33 0.64 32.41
CA ALA A 102 -9.42 1.48 31.22
C ALA A 102 -8.32 1.15 30.20
N ARG A 103 -7.07 0.94 30.66
CA ARG A 103 -5.95 0.50 29.80
C ARG A 103 -6.20 -0.88 29.19
N GLN A 104 -6.75 -1.83 29.94
CA GLN A 104 -7.09 -3.16 29.42
C GLN A 104 -8.21 -3.10 28.38
N ALA A 105 -9.25 -2.31 28.63
CA ALA A 105 -10.33 -2.08 27.65
C ALA A 105 -9.77 -1.47 26.36
N ARG A 106 -8.90 -0.46 26.47
CA ARG A 106 -8.22 0.16 25.33
C ARG A 106 -7.32 -0.83 24.59
N LEU A 107 -6.57 -1.68 25.31
CA LEU A 107 -5.72 -2.71 24.70
C LEU A 107 -6.55 -3.69 23.87
N THR A 108 -7.70 -4.13 24.38
CA THR A 108 -8.63 -5.00 23.65
C THR A 108 -9.15 -4.32 22.38
N GLU A 109 -9.53 -3.04 22.46
CA GLU A 109 -9.98 -2.26 21.30
C GLU A 109 -8.86 -2.10 20.25
N VAL A 110 -7.64 -1.76 20.68
CA VAL A 110 -6.47 -1.62 19.81
C VAL A 110 -6.16 -2.94 19.10
N ARG A 111 -6.21 -4.08 19.81
CA ARG A 111 -5.98 -5.40 19.22
C ARG A 111 -7.06 -5.79 18.21
N ALA A 112 -8.32 -5.54 18.51
CA ALA A 112 -9.42 -5.79 17.58
C ALA A 112 -9.27 -4.93 16.31
N THR A 113 -8.89 -3.66 16.48
CA THR A 113 -8.62 -2.75 15.37
C THR A 113 -7.41 -3.19 14.54
N LEU A 114 -6.33 -3.63 15.21
CA LEU A 114 -5.12 -4.13 14.57
C LEU A 114 -5.42 -5.36 13.70
N GLU A 115 -6.21 -6.30 14.21
CA GLU A 115 -6.62 -7.49 13.47
C GLU A 115 -7.41 -7.11 12.21
N ALA A 116 -8.46 -6.28 12.37
CA ALA A 116 -9.28 -5.84 11.24
C ALA A 116 -8.46 -5.09 10.17
N GLN A 117 -7.56 -4.19 10.59
CA GLN A 117 -6.70 -3.45 9.67
C GLN A 117 -5.65 -4.34 9.00
N SER A 118 -5.15 -5.36 9.69
CA SER A 118 -4.18 -6.30 9.11
C SER A 118 -4.83 -7.17 8.03
N GLN A 119 -6.06 -7.65 8.26
CA GLN A 119 -6.85 -8.35 7.25
C GLN A 119 -7.17 -7.45 6.03
N GLN A 120 -7.52 -6.18 6.28
CA GLN A 120 -7.73 -5.21 5.21
C GLN A 120 -6.45 -4.98 4.39
N LEU A 121 -5.30 -4.90 5.04
CA LEU A 121 -4.00 -4.71 4.38
C LEU A 121 -3.63 -5.91 3.51
N GLU A 122 -3.90 -7.13 3.97
CA GLU A 122 -3.71 -8.35 3.17
C GLU A 122 -4.59 -8.31 1.92
N GLY A 123 -5.88 -7.97 2.05
CA GLY A 123 -6.79 -7.83 0.92
C GLY A 123 -6.34 -6.77 -0.10
N LEU A 124 -5.89 -5.61 0.38
CA LEU A 124 -5.35 -4.55 -0.48
C LEU A 124 -4.05 -4.96 -1.16
N SER A 125 -3.17 -5.71 -0.49
CA SER A 125 -1.91 -6.22 -1.06
C SER A 125 -2.17 -7.21 -2.20
N VAL A 126 -3.15 -8.10 -2.03
CA VAL A 126 -3.60 -9.00 -3.11
C VAL A 126 -4.16 -8.19 -4.29
N GLN A 127 -5.02 -7.20 -4.02
CA GLN A 127 -5.58 -6.34 -5.05
C GLN A 127 -4.50 -5.55 -5.80
N GLN A 128 -3.53 -4.98 -5.09
CA GLN A 128 -2.40 -4.26 -5.65
C GLN A 128 -1.60 -5.17 -6.60
N THR A 129 -1.31 -6.40 -6.19
CA THR A 129 -0.57 -7.36 -7.01
C THR A 129 -1.32 -7.65 -8.33
N GLN A 130 -2.62 -7.93 -8.24
CA GLN A 130 -3.46 -8.16 -9.42
C GLN A 130 -3.50 -6.94 -10.36
N GLN A 131 -3.58 -5.72 -9.81
CA GLN A 131 -3.55 -4.49 -10.59
C GLN A 131 -2.19 -4.29 -11.28
N ARG A 132 -1.07 -4.55 -10.60
CA ARG A 132 0.28 -4.47 -11.17
C ARG A 132 0.45 -5.46 -12.33
N ASP A 133 -0.03 -6.68 -12.16
CA ASP A 133 0.02 -7.70 -13.21
C ASP A 133 -0.82 -7.32 -14.43
N ALA A 134 -2.02 -6.76 -14.20
CA ALA A 134 -2.89 -6.27 -15.27
C ALA A 134 -2.24 -5.11 -16.06
N VAL A 135 -1.67 -4.12 -15.36
CA VAL A 135 -0.93 -3.01 -15.98
C VAL A 135 0.27 -3.52 -16.77
N ALA A 136 1.05 -4.46 -16.21
CA ALA A 136 2.20 -5.05 -16.88
C ALA A 136 1.79 -5.83 -18.15
N ALA A 137 0.68 -6.57 -18.10
CA ALA A 137 0.13 -7.26 -19.27
C ALA A 137 -0.32 -6.28 -20.36
N GLN A 138 -1.03 -5.22 -20.01
CA GLN A 138 -1.43 -4.17 -20.95
C GLN A 138 -0.22 -3.48 -21.60
N ALA A 139 0.80 -3.16 -20.82
CA ALA A 139 2.03 -2.55 -21.32
C ALA A 139 2.76 -3.46 -22.33
N ARG A 140 2.79 -4.78 -22.09
CA ARG A 140 3.34 -5.76 -23.04
C ARG A 140 2.53 -5.79 -24.34
N MET A 141 1.21 -5.88 -24.25
CA MET A 141 0.32 -5.88 -25.43
C MET A 141 0.48 -4.60 -26.27
N ALA A 142 0.59 -3.44 -25.62
CA ALA A 142 0.80 -2.16 -26.30
C ALA A 142 2.16 -2.13 -27.03
N ARG A 143 3.24 -2.60 -26.40
CA ARG A 143 4.57 -2.71 -27.04
C ARG A 143 4.57 -3.66 -28.23
N ASP A 144 3.88 -4.79 -28.13
CA ASP A 144 3.76 -5.76 -29.23
C ASP A 144 2.94 -5.21 -30.40
N ALA A 145 1.88 -4.45 -30.12
CA ALA A 145 1.10 -3.76 -31.13
C ALA A 145 1.93 -2.66 -31.82
N GLN A 146 2.69 -1.88 -31.05
CA GLN A 146 3.58 -0.84 -31.58
C GLN A 146 4.66 -1.45 -32.49
N THR A 147 5.32 -2.51 -32.04
CA THR A 147 6.37 -3.20 -32.80
C THR A 147 5.83 -3.74 -34.13
N ARG A 148 4.63 -4.35 -34.12
CA ARG A 148 3.95 -4.82 -35.34
C ARG A 148 3.62 -3.66 -36.28
N SER A 149 3.11 -2.55 -35.75
CA SER A 149 2.80 -1.35 -36.55
C SER A 149 4.06 -0.74 -37.18
N THR A 150 5.15 -0.60 -36.43
CA THR A 150 6.42 -0.10 -36.95
C THR A 150 7.00 -1.01 -38.04
N ARG A 151 6.96 -2.34 -37.85
CA ARG A 151 7.39 -3.28 -38.91
C ARG A 151 6.53 -3.18 -40.16
N ALA A 152 5.21 -3.06 -40.01
CA ALA A 152 4.30 -2.89 -41.14
C ALA A 152 4.58 -1.58 -41.89
N ALA A 153 4.79 -0.47 -41.18
CA ALA A 153 5.15 0.81 -41.77
C ALA A 153 6.49 0.76 -42.52
N GLN A 154 7.50 0.10 -41.95
CA GLN A 154 8.80 -0.13 -42.61
C GLN A 154 8.65 -0.98 -43.88
N ALA A 155 7.86 -2.05 -43.84
CA ALA A 155 7.59 -2.89 -45.00
C ALA A 155 6.88 -2.11 -46.12
N MET A 156 5.87 -1.30 -45.77
CA MET A 156 5.18 -0.42 -46.71
C MET A 156 6.13 0.63 -47.31
N ALA A 157 6.98 1.27 -46.50
CA ALA A 157 7.97 2.23 -46.99
C ALA A 157 8.94 1.58 -47.99
N SER A 158 9.45 0.38 -47.69
CA SER A 158 10.30 -0.38 -48.60
C SER A 158 9.60 -0.78 -49.90
N ALA A 159 8.32 -1.18 -49.82
CA ALA A 159 7.52 -1.52 -51.00
C ALA A 159 7.27 -0.30 -51.91
N VAL A 160 6.96 0.85 -51.32
CA VAL A 160 6.80 2.12 -52.05
C VAL A 160 8.11 2.53 -52.71
N GLN A 161 9.24 2.45 -52.00
CA GLN A 161 10.55 2.74 -52.59
C GLN A 161 10.90 1.82 -53.76
N ALA A 162 10.60 0.52 -53.64
CA ALA A 162 10.82 -0.44 -54.72
C ALA A 162 9.95 -0.11 -55.95
N ALA A 163 8.67 0.18 -55.74
CA ALA A 163 7.75 0.57 -56.81
C ALA A 163 8.19 1.88 -57.49
N SER A 164 8.63 2.89 -56.73
CA SER A 164 9.14 4.15 -57.29
C SER A 164 10.40 3.94 -58.12
N ARG A 165 11.33 3.07 -57.70
CA ARG A 165 12.51 2.71 -58.50
C ARG A 165 12.11 2.05 -59.81
N GLN A 166 11.16 1.12 -59.76
CA GLN A 166 10.68 0.40 -60.93
C GLN A 166 9.98 1.33 -61.94
N ALA A 167 9.16 2.26 -61.44
CA ALA A 167 8.56 3.31 -62.26
C ALA A 167 9.62 4.21 -62.94
N GLY A 168 10.66 4.61 -62.20
CA GLY A 168 11.78 5.38 -62.77
C GLY A 168 12.54 4.63 -63.87
N THR A 169 12.74 3.31 -63.71
CA THR A 169 13.37 2.47 -64.75
C THR A 169 12.49 2.33 -65.99
N LEU A 170 11.17 2.23 -65.82
CA LEU A 170 10.22 2.17 -66.94
C LEU A 170 10.18 3.48 -67.71
N GLN A 171 10.13 4.62 -67.01
CA GLN A 171 10.20 5.94 -67.66
C GLN A 171 11.48 6.10 -68.46
N SER A 172 12.62 5.72 -67.87
CA SER A 172 13.92 5.78 -68.57
C SER A 172 13.97 4.87 -69.81
N ALA A 173 13.24 3.74 -69.80
CA ALA A 173 13.15 2.86 -70.95
C ALA A 173 12.28 3.44 -72.07
N ILE A 174 11.18 4.12 -71.71
CA ILE A 174 10.32 4.85 -72.65
C ILE A 174 11.11 5.98 -73.31
N ASP A 175 11.81 6.80 -72.53
CA ASP A 175 12.60 7.91 -73.06
C ASP A 175 13.67 7.43 -74.06
N ARG A 176 14.31 6.27 -73.79
CA ARG A 176 15.28 5.66 -74.73
C ARG A 176 14.62 5.20 -76.04
N LEU A 177 13.45 4.57 -75.97
CA LEU A 177 12.72 4.14 -77.17
C LEU A 177 12.35 5.35 -78.04
N ASP A 178 11.86 6.41 -77.41
CA ASP A 178 11.47 7.65 -78.11
C ASP A 178 12.67 8.28 -78.83
N THR A 179 13.84 8.35 -78.18
CA THR A 179 15.08 8.82 -78.83
C THR A 179 15.57 7.93 -79.97
N MET A 180 15.37 6.62 -79.87
CA MET A 180 15.73 5.67 -80.93
C MET A 180 14.82 5.84 -82.14
N GLU A 181 13.53 6.03 -81.90
CA GLU A 181 12.52 6.25 -82.94
C GLU A 181 12.79 7.57 -83.67
N THR A 182 13.10 8.65 -82.95
CA THR A 182 13.49 9.92 -83.58
C THR A 182 14.78 9.80 -84.40
N ALA A 183 15.76 9.03 -83.94
CA ALA A 183 17.01 8.82 -84.68
C ALA A 183 16.77 8.00 -85.97
N LEU A 184 15.91 6.98 -85.92
CA LEU A 184 15.49 6.19 -87.08
C LEU A 184 14.71 7.06 -88.09
N GLN A 185 13.79 7.90 -87.62
CA GLN A 185 13.05 8.83 -88.47
C GLN A 185 14.01 9.78 -89.23
N GLN A 186 14.99 10.35 -88.52
CA GLN A 186 15.98 11.25 -89.12
C GLN A 186 16.91 10.56 -90.12
N GLN A 187 17.17 9.26 -89.95
CA GLN A 187 17.93 8.48 -90.94
C GLN A 187 17.10 8.23 -92.20
N LEU A 188 15.83 7.83 -92.04
CA LEU A 188 14.92 7.64 -93.17
C LEU A 188 14.70 8.92 -93.98
N ASP A 189 14.55 10.07 -93.31
CA ASP A 189 14.41 11.38 -93.98
C ASP A 189 15.69 11.84 -94.70
N ARG A 190 16.86 11.27 -94.39
CA ARG A 190 18.12 11.52 -95.11
C ARG A 190 18.36 10.57 -96.28
N GLU A 191 17.70 9.42 -96.27
CA GLU A 191 17.81 8.40 -97.33
C GLU A 191 16.72 8.54 -98.41
N ALA A 192 15.69 9.36 -98.19
CA ALA A 192 14.65 9.74 -99.15
C ALA A 192 15.01 11.02 -99.95
#